data_AF-A0A820L2R8-F1
#
_entry.id   AF-A0A820L2R8-F1
#
_cell.length_a   1.000
_cell.length_b   1.000
_cell.length_c   1.000
_cell.angle_alpha   90.00
_cell.angle_beta   90.00
_cell.angle_gamma   90.00
#
_symmetry.space_group_name_H-M   'P 1'
#
loop_
_entity.id
_entity.type
_entity.pdbx_description
1 polymer ?
#
loop_
_entity_poly.entity_id
_entity_poly.type
_entity_poly.pdbx_seq_one_letter_code
_entity_poly.pdbx_strand_id
1 'polypeptide(L)'
;CLICTLVVGVVENLSIVYNESIVESLERTCNYLPPQFKIYCKEAVEFLGPIIIDGFEKKETPDVICHGLKICTDAAGHECRLFPPRSSSRISLAQSGSNLRDRHPELRSLLTSTACTIPGIKEICRILENVFKSHVPLVDFDGDHFGIEQSLRGSSWRGKDCNDLSRRVRPGARSVNGDAIVDENCNGIFGMDSTTGRPWEEEFCN
;
A
#
# COMPACT_ATOMS: atom_id res chain seq x y z
N CYS A 1 14.39 -0.08 -4.74
CA CYS A 1 15.56 -0.73 -4.14
C CYS A 1 15.50 -0.82 -2.62
N LEU A 2 15.71 0.28 -1.86
CA LEU A 2 15.81 0.27 -0.38
C LEU A 2 14.77 -0.60 0.33
N ILE A 3 13.48 -0.40 0.04
CA ILE A 3 12.38 -1.14 0.68
C ILE A 3 12.50 -2.64 0.41
N CYS A 4 12.83 -3.06 -0.82
CA CYS A 4 13.02 -4.47 -1.15
C CYS A 4 14.14 -5.07 -0.28
N THR A 5 15.30 -4.43 -0.26
CA THR A 5 16.48 -4.93 0.46
C THR A 5 16.22 -5.04 1.96
N LEU A 6 15.48 -4.09 2.54
CA LEU A 6 15.06 -4.14 3.94
C LEU A 6 14.03 -5.22 4.21
N VAL A 7 12.97 -5.32 3.40
CA VAL A 7 11.91 -6.33 3.57
C VAL A 7 12.47 -7.74 3.43
N VAL A 8 13.26 -8.00 2.39
CA VAL A 8 13.92 -9.30 2.17
C VAL A 8 14.88 -9.61 3.32
N GLY A 9 15.64 -8.62 3.82
CA GLY A 9 16.49 -8.81 5.00
C GLY A 9 15.69 -9.09 6.29
N VAL A 10 14.53 -8.46 6.47
CA VAL A 10 13.62 -8.74 7.59
C VAL A 10 13.05 -10.15 7.49
N VAL A 11 12.67 -10.60 6.29
CA VAL A 11 12.19 -11.97 6.04
C VAL A 11 13.23 -13.01 6.46
N GLU A 12 14.50 -12.81 6.09
CA GLU A 12 15.60 -13.70 6.53
C GLU A 12 15.70 -13.73 8.05
N ASN A 13 15.68 -12.58 8.70
CA ASN A 13 15.73 -12.50 10.17
C ASN A 13 14.51 -13.16 10.83
N LEU A 14 13.31 -12.98 10.28
CA LEU A 14 12.10 -13.61 10.79
C LEU A 14 12.17 -15.14 10.69
N SER A 15 12.68 -15.68 9.58
CA SER A 15 12.86 -17.14 9.44
C SER A 15 13.77 -17.74 10.51
N ILE A 16 14.81 -16.99 10.91
CA ILE A 16 15.76 -17.40 11.96
C ILE A 16 15.11 -17.27 13.33
N VAL A 17 14.46 -16.14 13.61
CA VAL A 17 13.87 -15.83 14.93
C VAL A 17 12.70 -16.75 15.25
N TYR A 18 11.84 -17.03 14.28
CA TYR A 18 10.64 -17.87 14.46
C TYR A 18 10.85 -19.33 14.07
N ASN A 19 12.03 -19.70 13.56
CA ASN A 19 12.35 -21.04 13.07
C ASN A 19 11.30 -21.55 12.06
N GLU A 20 10.95 -20.70 11.11
CA GLU A 20 9.94 -20.94 10.08
C GLU A 20 10.57 -20.85 8.68
N SER A 21 9.87 -21.36 7.67
CA SER A 21 10.34 -21.27 6.28
C SER A 21 10.33 -19.82 5.77
N ILE A 22 11.10 -19.56 4.71
CA ILE A 22 11.08 -18.25 4.02
C ILE A 22 9.68 -17.91 3.53
N VAL A 23 8.91 -18.90 3.08
CA VAL A 23 7.52 -18.72 2.62
C VAL A 23 6.64 -18.23 3.77
N GLU A 24 6.68 -18.91 4.91
CA GLU A 24 5.91 -18.52 6.10
C GLU A 24 6.33 -17.13 6.61
N SER A 25 7.63 -16.81 6.55
CA SER A 25 8.16 -15.49 6.90
C SER A 25 7.67 -14.37 5.97
N LEU A 26 7.57 -14.64 4.67
CA LEU A 26 7.01 -13.71 3.68
C LEU A 26 5.52 -13.48 3.95
N GLU A 27 4.75 -14.53 4.17
CA GLU A 27 3.32 -14.41 4.50
C GLU A 27 3.09 -13.68 5.83
N ARG A 28 3.92 -13.97 6.84
CA ARG A 28 3.91 -13.27 8.13
C ARG A 28 4.17 -11.78 7.95
N THR A 29 5.09 -11.41 7.09
CA THR A 29 5.37 -10.00 6.77
C THR A 29 4.13 -9.29 6.24
N CYS A 30 3.32 -9.95 5.40
CA CYS A 30 2.05 -9.39 4.94
C CYS A 30 1.03 -9.17 6.08
N ASN A 31 1.07 -9.96 7.15
CA ASN A 31 0.14 -9.81 8.27
C ASN A 31 0.42 -8.56 9.13
N TYR A 32 1.63 -8.02 9.06
CA TYR A 32 1.99 -6.74 9.71
C TYR A 32 1.47 -5.51 8.96
N LEU A 33 1.04 -5.67 7.70
CA LEU A 33 0.47 -4.56 6.94
C LEU A 33 -0.99 -4.30 7.32
N PRO A 34 -1.47 -3.06 7.16
CA PRO A 34 -2.89 -2.74 7.28
C PRO A 34 -3.77 -3.60 6.37
N PRO A 35 -5.03 -3.92 6.77
CA PRO A 35 -5.92 -4.84 6.04
C PRO A 35 -6.01 -4.59 4.53
N GLN A 36 -6.09 -3.34 4.10
CA GLN A 36 -6.17 -2.89 2.71
C GLN A 36 -4.98 -3.30 1.83
N PHE A 37 -3.81 -3.59 2.44
CA PHE A 37 -2.61 -4.00 1.71
C PHE A 37 -2.34 -5.50 1.79
N LYS A 38 -3.01 -6.23 2.71
CA LYS A 38 -2.69 -7.64 2.98
C LYS A 38 -2.90 -8.53 1.75
N ILE A 39 -4.01 -8.37 1.05
CA ILE A 39 -4.35 -9.19 -0.12
C ILE A 39 -3.33 -8.99 -1.26
N TYR A 40 -2.99 -7.74 -1.54
CA TYR A 40 -2.02 -7.38 -2.57
C TYR A 40 -0.58 -7.77 -2.18
N CYS A 41 -0.25 -7.72 -0.89
CA CYS A 41 1.03 -8.25 -0.40
C CYS A 41 1.12 -9.76 -0.63
N LYS A 42 0.07 -10.52 -0.31
CA LYS A 42 0.05 -11.96 -0.55
C LYS A 42 0.18 -12.31 -2.03
N GLU A 43 -0.51 -11.57 -2.90
CA GLU A 43 -0.36 -11.71 -4.36
C GLU A 43 1.09 -11.44 -4.81
N ALA A 44 1.74 -10.40 -4.26
CA ALA A 44 3.15 -10.13 -4.54
C ALA A 44 4.08 -11.23 -4.01
N VAL A 45 3.78 -11.82 -2.85
CA VAL A 45 4.53 -12.95 -2.29
C VAL A 45 4.35 -14.20 -3.13
N GLU A 46 3.16 -14.51 -3.61
CA GLU A 46 2.91 -15.65 -4.51
C GLU A 46 3.70 -15.49 -5.81
N PHE A 47 3.76 -14.28 -6.35
CA PHE A 47 4.46 -13.99 -7.61
C PHE A 47 6.00 -13.93 -7.46
N LEU A 48 6.51 -13.31 -6.39
CA LEU A 48 7.95 -13.10 -6.17
C LEU A 48 8.61 -14.18 -5.31
N GLY A 49 7.82 -14.97 -4.58
CA GLY A 49 8.28 -15.99 -3.64
C GLY A 49 9.30 -16.95 -4.23
N PRO A 50 9.07 -17.56 -5.42
CA PRO A 50 9.98 -18.56 -5.97
C PRO A 50 11.45 -18.09 -6.10
N ILE A 51 11.68 -16.89 -6.63
CA ILE A 51 13.02 -16.34 -6.79
C ILE A 51 13.64 -15.87 -5.47
N ILE A 52 12.82 -15.40 -4.51
CA ILE A 52 13.31 -15.02 -3.18
C ILE A 52 13.79 -16.26 -2.44
N ILE A 53 13.02 -17.36 -2.47
CA ILE A 53 13.37 -18.64 -1.85
C ILE A 53 14.66 -19.18 -2.47
N ASP A 54 14.72 -19.26 -3.79
CA ASP A 54 15.89 -19.75 -4.52
C ASP A 54 17.14 -18.89 -4.26
N GLY A 55 16.96 -17.58 -4.10
CA GLY A 55 18.02 -16.68 -3.63
C GLY A 55 18.57 -17.07 -2.26
N PHE A 56 17.69 -17.30 -1.28
CA PHE A 56 18.11 -17.71 0.06
C PHE A 56 18.70 -19.12 0.12
N GLU A 57 18.18 -20.07 -0.64
CA GLU A 57 18.73 -21.43 -0.75
C GLU A 57 20.18 -21.41 -1.27
N LYS A 58 20.47 -20.47 -2.19
CA LYS A 58 21.84 -20.20 -2.67
C LYS A 58 22.69 -19.36 -1.74
N LYS A 59 22.17 -19.00 -0.56
CA LYS A 59 22.82 -18.12 0.40
C LYS A 59 23.14 -16.75 -0.19
N GLU A 60 22.35 -16.29 -1.16
CA GLU A 60 22.47 -14.93 -1.68
C GLU A 60 22.06 -13.92 -0.61
N THR A 61 22.51 -12.70 -0.80
CA THR A 61 22.23 -11.57 0.10
C THR A 61 20.97 -10.82 -0.38
N PRO A 62 20.22 -10.15 0.52
CA PRO A 62 18.99 -9.45 0.13
C PRO A 62 19.14 -8.42 -0.98
N ASP A 63 20.29 -7.74 -1.07
CA ASP A 63 20.63 -6.87 -2.19
C ASP A 63 20.74 -7.65 -3.51
N VAL A 64 21.46 -8.77 -3.56
CA VAL A 64 21.51 -9.64 -4.74
C VAL A 64 20.12 -10.12 -5.17
N ILE A 65 19.30 -10.57 -4.21
CA ILE A 65 17.93 -11.03 -4.48
C ILE A 65 17.11 -9.89 -5.12
N CYS A 66 17.17 -8.68 -4.55
CA CYS A 66 16.47 -7.52 -5.08
C CYS A 66 16.98 -7.03 -6.45
N HIS A 67 18.26 -7.27 -6.78
CA HIS A 67 18.79 -7.10 -8.14
C HIS A 67 18.26 -8.17 -9.11
N GLY A 68 18.09 -9.41 -8.63
CA GLY A 68 17.41 -10.48 -9.37
C GLY A 68 15.98 -10.10 -9.73
N LEU A 69 15.26 -9.55 -8.77
CA LEU A 69 13.90 -9.02 -8.92
C LEU A 69 13.79 -7.78 -9.83
N LYS A 70 14.91 -7.18 -10.27
CA LYS A 70 14.96 -5.89 -10.97
C LYS A 70 14.33 -4.70 -10.21
N ILE A 71 14.03 -4.85 -8.92
CA ILE A 71 13.60 -3.74 -8.05
C ILE A 71 14.80 -2.85 -7.64
N CYS A 72 15.99 -3.43 -7.64
CA CYS A 72 17.27 -2.73 -7.54
C CYS A 72 17.98 -2.72 -8.89
N THR A 73 18.54 -1.56 -9.23
CA THR A 73 19.40 -1.33 -10.39
C THR A 73 20.58 -0.49 -9.94
N ASP A 74 21.72 -0.63 -10.63
CA ASP A 74 22.89 0.20 -10.35
C ASP A 74 22.62 1.62 -10.83
N ALA A 75 22.67 2.58 -9.91
CA ALA A 75 22.51 3.99 -10.24
C ALA A 75 23.87 4.55 -10.71
N ALA A 76 23.94 5.01 -11.95
CA ALA A 76 25.15 5.65 -12.50
C ALA A 76 26.46 4.84 -12.32
N GLY A 77 26.38 3.51 -12.34
CA GLY A 77 27.54 2.63 -12.20
C GLY A 77 28.05 2.42 -10.77
N HIS A 78 27.32 2.91 -9.76
CA HIS A 78 27.62 2.64 -8.35
C HIS A 78 26.75 1.49 -7.82
N GLU A 79 27.42 0.45 -7.32
CA GLU A 79 26.76 -0.64 -6.58
C GLU A 79 26.40 -0.19 -5.16
N CYS A 80 25.14 -0.41 -4.77
CA CYS A 80 24.67 -0.19 -3.41
C CYS A 80 24.62 -1.52 -2.65
N ARG A 81 25.67 -1.84 -1.88
CA ARG A 81 25.71 -3.02 -1.01
C ARG A 81 25.33 -2.65 0.43
N LEU A 82 24.20 -3.17 0.90
CA LEU A 82 23.80 -3.05 2.30
C LEU A 82 24.31 -4.23 3.14
N PHE A 83 24.38 -5.42 2.53
CA PHE A 83 24.84 -6.64 3.19
C PHE A 83 26.24 -7.01 2.69
N PRO A 84 27.17 -7.36 3.60
CA PRO A 84 28.50 -7.77 3.19
C PRO A 84 28.41 -9.07 2.36
N PRO A 85 29.16 -9.18 1.25
CA PRO A 85 29.13 -10.39 0.44
C PRO A 85 29.63 -11.58 1.25
N ARG A 86 28.92 -12.71 1.15
CA ARG A 86 29.28 -13.95 1.86
C ARG A 86 30.49 -14.68 1.26
N SER A 87 30.96 -14.26 0.08
CA SER A 87 32.19 -14.75 -0.54
C SER A 87 32.98 -13.60 -1.18
N SER A 88 34.29 -13.79 -1.37
CA SER A 88 35.19 -12.86 -2.07
C SER A 88 34.98 -12.82 -3.59
N SER A 89 33.82 -13.30 -4.07
CA SER A 89 33.46 -13.28 -5.48
C SER A 89 33.59 -11.89 -6.08
N ARG A 90 34.29 -11.79 -7.22
CA ARG A 90 34.42 -10.54 -8.00
C ARG A 90 33.16 -10.22 -8.82
N ILE A 91 32.09 -11.00 -8.68
CA ILE A 91 30.86 -10.83 -9.44
C ILE A 91 30.11 -9.61 -8.90
N SER A 92 29.69 -8.74 -9.82
CA SER A 92 28.89 -7.55 -9.50
C SER A 92 27.51 -7.93 -8.96
N LEU A 93 26.90 -7.06 -8.15
CA LEU A 93 25.53 -7.26 -7.66
C LEU A 93 24.55 -7.50 -8.80
N ALA A 94 24.64 -6.68 -9.85
CA ALA A 94 23.79 -6.80 -11.02
C ALA A 94 23.96 -8.13 -11.76
N GLN A 95 25.18 -8.66 -11.82
CA GLN A 95 25.44 -9.93 -12.48
C GLN A 95 24.99 -11.11 -11.63
N SER A 96 25.23 -11.11 -10.31
CA SER A 96 24.66 -12.12 -9.41
C SER A 96 23.14 -12.12 -9.46
N GLY A 97 22.51 -10.95 -9.45
CA GLY A 97 21.06 -10.81 -9.62
C GLY A 97 20.59 -11.33 -10.98
N SER A 98 21.31 -11.04 -12.08
CA SER A 98 20.95 -11.57 -13.40
C SER A 98 21.01 -13.10 -13.43
N ASN A 99 22.09 -13.70 -12.91
CA ASN A 99 22.24 -15.15 -12.84
C ASN A 99 21.12 -15.82 -12.03
N LEU A 100 20.68 -15.16 -10.95
CA LEU A 100 19.52 -15.61 -10.17
C LEU A 100 18.25 -15.56 -11.02
N ARG A 101 17.95 -14.41 -11.64
CA ARG A 101 16.75 -14.21 -12.47
C ARG A 101 16.70 -15.10 -13.71
N ASP A 102 17.82 -15.43 -14.32
CA ASP A 102 17.85 -16.21 -15.57
C ASP A 102 17.26 -17.62 -15.41
N ARG A 103 17.12 -18.09 -14.16
CA ARG A 103 16.47 -19.35 -13.77
C ARG A 103 14.97 -19.25 -13.57
N HIS A 104 14.42 -18.03 -13.62
CA HIS A 104 13.02 -17.68 -13.42
C HIS A 104 12.45 -17.03 -14.68
N PRO A 105 12.15 -17.82 -15.74
CA PRO A 105 11.68 -17.30 -17.02
C PRO A 105 10.39 -16.46 -16.93
N GLU A 106 9.53 -16.72 -15.96
CA GLU A 106 8.31 -15.98 -15.65
C GLU A 106 8.56 -14.48 -15.39
N LEU A 107 9.73 -14.16 -14.83
CA LEU A 107 10.14 -12.79 -14.53
C LEU A 107 10.79 -12.08 -15.72
N ARG A 108 11.04 -12.77 -16.86
CA ARG A 108 11.60 -12.13 -18.07
C ARG A 108 10.66 -11.08 -18.66
N SER A 109 9.36 -11.22 -18.46
CA SER A 109 8.37 -10.21 -18.89
C SER A 109 8.51 -8.88 -18.15
N LEU A 110 9.20 -8.85 -17.00
CA LEU A 110 9.37 -7.67 -16.14
C LEU A 110 10.68 -6.91 -16.39
N LEU A 111 11.47 -7.31 -17.40
CA LEU A 111 12.82 -6.79 -17.66
C LEU A 111 12.89 -5.27 -17.93
N THR A 112 11.78 -4.65 -18.31
CA THR A 112 11.70 -3.21 -18.65
C THR A 112 10.91 -2.39 -17.65
N SER A 113 10.42 -3.01 -16.57
CA SER A 113 9.31 -2.46 -15.81
C SER A 113 9.70 -2.06 -14.39
N THR A 114 9.13 -0.94 -13.92
CA THR A 114 9.26 -0.46 -12.54
C THR A 114 8.63 -1.45 -11.56
N ALA A 115 9.01 -1.42 -10.28
CA ALA A 115 8.39 -2.27 -9.25
C ALA A 115 6.84 -2.21 -9.24
N CYS A 116 6.25 -1.07 -9.62
CA CYS A 116 4.79 -0.88 -9.73
C CYS A 116 4.11 -1.60 -10.91
N THR A 117 4.80 -2.46 -11.65
CA THR A 117 4.17 -3.35 -12.63
C THR A 117 4.05 -4.79 -12.14
N ILE A 118 4.69 -5.12 -11.01
CA ILE A 118 4.65 -6.44 -10.42
C ILE A 118 3.25 -6.68 -9.85
N PRO A 119 2.59 -7.82 -10.12
CA PRO A 119 1.30 -8.17 -9.51
C PRO A 119 1.32 -8.02 -7.98
N GLY A 120 0.25 -7.48 -7.40
CA GLY A 120 0.17 -7.12 -5.98
C GLY A 120 0.87 -5.80 -5.66
N ILE A 121 2.12 -5.59 -6.09
CA ILE A 121 2.84 -4.32 -5.86
C ILE A 121 2.19 -3.18 -6.66
N LYS A 122 1.73 -3.46 -7.88
CA LYS A 122 1.03 -2.50 -8.74
C LYS A 122 -0.19 -1.90 -8.04
N GLU A 123 -0.99 -2.74 -7.40
CA GLU A 123 -2.21 -2.35 -6.68
C GLU A 123 -1.87 -1.51 -5.44
N ILE A 124 -0.81 -1.88 -4.72
CA ILE A 124 -0.27 -1.08 -3.62
C ILE A 124 0.21 0.29 -4.13
N CYS A 125 0.95 0.35 -5.24
CA CYS A 125 1.40 1.61 -5.83
C CYS A 125 0.21 2.51 -6.18
N ARG A 126 -0.84 1.96 -6.80
CA ARG A 126 -2.06 2.72 -7.13
C ARG A 126 -2.72 3.32 -5.88
N ILE A 127 -2.80 2.56 -4.79
CA ILE A 127 -3.32 3.07 -3.52
C ILE A 127 -2.45 4.23 -3.00
N LEU A 128 -1.12 4.04 -2.98
CA LEU A 128 -0.20 5.06 -2.50
C LEU A 128 -0.25 6.32 -3.36
N GLU A 129 -0.37 6.21 -4.68
CA GLU A 129 -0.53 7.35 -5.58
C GLU A 129 -1.81 8.12 -5.28
N ASN A 130 -2.94 7.44 -5.12
CA ASN A 130 -4.21 8.09 -4.78
C ASN A 130 -4.14 8.85 -3.46
N VAL A 131 -3.56 8.24 -2.43
CA VAL A 131 -3.50 8.80 -1.07
C VAL A 131 -2.44 9.92 -0.95
N PHE A 132 -1.24 9.71 -1.48
CA PHE A 132 -0.10 10.59 -1.24
C PHE A 132 0.14 11.62 -2.35
N LYS A 133 -0.29 11.34 -3.59
CA LYS A 133 -0.14 12.26 -4.72
C LYS A 133 -1.45 12.96 -5.09
N SER A 134 -2.56 12.21 -5.14
CA SER A 134 -3.87 12.77 -5.50
C SER A 134 -4.65 13.30 -4.29
N HIS A 135 -4.18 13.05 -3.07
CA HIS A 135 -4.79 13.50 -1.81
C HIS A 135 -6.26 13.07 -1.62
N VAL A 136 -6.62 11.91 -2.17
CA VAL A 136 -7.96 11.31 -2.06
C VAL A 136 -7.98 10.33 -0.88
N PRO A 137 -9.04 10.30 -0.05
CA PRO A 137 -9.20 9.29 0.99
C PRO A 137 -9.11 7.87 0.40
N LEU A 138 -8.60 6.92 1.17
CA LEU A 138 -8.59 5.52 0.75
C LEU A 138 -10.00 4.97 0.51
N VAL A 139 -10.93 5.35 1.37
CA VAL A 139 -12.35 4.98 1.32
C VAL A 139 -13.13 6.27 1.07
N ASP A 140 -13.60 6.39 -0.17
CA ASP A 140 -14.37 7.51 -0.75
C ASP A 140 -15.16 6.89 -1.91
N PHE A 141 -16.32 6.32 -1.60
CA PHE A 141 -17.09 5.49 -2.51
C PHE A 141 -17.89 6.32 -3.52
N ASP A 142 -18.29 7.53 -3.14
CA ASP A 142 -19.05 8.42 -4.01
C ASP A 142 -18.15 9.41 -4.78
N GLY A 143 -16.90 9.61 -4.36
CA GLY A 143 -15.93 10.46 -5.05
C GLY A 143 -16.14 11.95 -4.76
N ASP A 144 -16.45 12.30 -3.52
CA ASP A 144 -16.59 13.67 -3.06
C ASP A 144 -15.41 14.18 -2.20
N HIS A 145 -14.41 13.33 -2.00
CA HIS A 145 -13.18 13.57 -1.26
C HIS A 145 -13.32 13.69 0.25
N PHE A 146 -14.47 13.31 0.79
CA PHE A 146 -14.65 12.99 2.20
C PHE A 146 -14.68 11.47 2.34
N GLY A 147 -14.36 10.98 3.53
CA GLY A 147 -14.25 9.55 3.75
C GLY A 147 -14.57 9.21 5.19
N ILE A 148 -15.04 7.98 5.39
CA ILE A 148 -15.46 7.48 6.71
C ILE A 148 -14.28 7.02 7.57
N GLU A 149 -13.20 6.60 6.94
CA GLU A 149 -11.99 6.11 7.60
C GLU A 149 -11.22 7.27 8.25
N GLN A 150 -10.57 7.05 9.40
CA GLN A 150 -9.81 8.11 10.06
C GLN A 150 -8.47 8.36 9.36
N SER A 151 -7.79 7.28 8.98
CA SER A 151 -6.44 7.34 8.42
C SER A 151 -6.42 7.65 6.92
N LEU A 152 -5.24 7.61 6.29
CA LEU A 152 -5.05 7.63 4.82
C LEU A 152 -5.93 8.65 4.07
N ARG A 153 -5.77 9.93 4.43
CA ARG A 153 -6.49 11.10 3.88
C ARG A 153 -7.99 11.18 4.15
N GLY A 154 -8.55 10.29 4.99
CA GLY A 154 -9.93 10.39 5.46
C GLY A 154 -10.15 11.44 6.56
N SER A 155 -10.99 11.11 7.54
CA SER A 155 -11.53 12.06 8.53
C SER A 155 -10.54 12.64 9.55
N SER A 156 -9.27 12.20 9.59
CA SER A 156 -8.23 12.94 10.31
C SER A 156 -7.75 14.19 9.56
N TRP A 157 -8.06 14.28 8.27
CA TRP A 157 -7.64 15.39 7.39
C TRP A 157 -8.79 16.35 7.06
N ARG A 158 -10.03 15.86 7.04
CA ARG A 158 -11.26 16.60 6.73
C ARG A 158 -12.38 16.15 7.69
N GLY A 159 -13.54 16.82 7.63
CA GLY A 159 -14.72 16.31 8.34
C GLY A 159 -15.03 14.86 7.94
N LYS A 160 -15.56 14.07 8.86
CA LYS A 160 -15.99 12.70 8.55
C LYS A 160 -17.22 12.76 7.67
N ASP A 161 -17.22 11.98 6.60
CA ASP A 161 -18.41 11.81 5.79
C ASP A 161 -19.50 11.04 6.56
N CYS A 162 -20.72 11.59 6.57
CA CYS A 162 -21.87 10.97 7.17
C CYS A 162 -22.64 10.06 6.20
N ASN A 163 -22.39 10.16 4.88
CA ASN A 163 -22.98 9.29 3.87
C ASN A 163 -22.08 9.12 2.62
N ASP A 164 -21.16 8.16 2.71
CA ASP A 164 -20.20 7.76 1.66
C ASP A 164 -20.84 7.15 0.40
N LEU A 165 -22.16 7.22 0.24
CA LEU A 165 -22.89 6.77 -0.95
C LEU A 165 -23.51 7.94 -1.72
N SER A 166 -23.35 9.18 -1.25
CA SER A 166 -24.00 10.35 -1.82
C SER A 166 -23.06 11.55 -1.81
N ARG A 167 -22.50 11.86 -2.99
CA ARG A 167 -21.62 13.02 -3.21
C ARG A 167 -22.19 14.38 -2.81
N ARG A 168 -23.48 14.45 -2.49
CA ARG A 168 -24.14 15.68 -2.05
C ARG A 168 -24.10 15.85 -0.54
N VAL A 169 -24.06 14.74 0.18
CA VAL A 169 -24.11 14.67 1.64
C VAL A 169 -22.67 14.62 2.15
N ARG A 170 -22.15 15.74 2.64
CA ARG A 170 -20.76 15.84 3.10
C ARG A 170 -20.51 17.07 3.96
N PRO A 171 -19.44 17.07 4.78
CA PRO A 171 -19.05 18.22 5.57
C PRO A 171 -19.02 19.54 4.79
N GLY A 172 -19.84 20.50 5.22
CA GLY A 172 -19.92 21.85 4.65
C GLY A 172 -20.71 21.96 3.35
N ALA A 173 -21.50 20.94 2.97
CA ALA A 173 -22.50 21.08 1.91
C ALA A 173 -23.58 22.10 2.29
N ARG A 174 -24.39 22.51 1.30
CA ARG A 174 -25.57 23.35 1.57
C ARG A 174 -26.73 22.47 1.99
N SER A 175 -27.37 22.83 3.09
CA SER A 175 -28.58 22.19 3.57
C SER A 175 -29.71 22.28 2.56
N VAL A 176 -30.54 21.23 2.50
CA VAL A 176 -31.70 21.14 1.60
C VAL A 176 -32.96 21.07 2.45
N ASN A 177 -33.83 22.07 2.33
CA ASN A 177 -35.03 22.22 3.16
C ASN A 177 -34.71 22.17 4.68
N GLY A 178 -33.63 22.85 5.09
CA GLY A 178 -33.20 22.89 6.48
C GLY A 178 -32.83 21.52 7.06
N ASP A 179 -32.38 20.58 6.23
CA ASP A 179 -31.99 19.23 6.64
C ASP A 179 -33.11 18.52 7.42
N ALA A 180 -34.37 18.76 7.03
CA ALA A 180 -35.55 18.23 7.70
C ALA A 180 -35.62 16.69 7.76
N ILE A 181 -34.90 16.00 6.87
CA ILE A 181 -34.93 14.53 6.73
C ILE A 181 -33.51 13.94 6.77
N VAL A 182 -32.58 14.55 6.05
CA VAL A 182 -31.19 14.09 5.90
C VAL A 182 -30.29 15.24 6.33
N ASP A 183 -29.29 14.94 7.15
CA ASP A 183 -28.16 15.83 7.42
C ASP A 183 -27.29 15.89 6.17
N GLU A 184 -27.47 16.91 5.34
CA GLU A 184 -26.74 17.05 4.06
C GLU A 184 -25.31 17.54 4.27
N ASN A 185 -25.06 18.25 5.38
CA ASN A 185 -23.79 18.96 5.58
C ASN A 185 -22.91 18.33 6.67
N CYS A 186 -23.34 17.20 7.22
CA CYS A 186 -22.68 16.39 8.24
C CYS A 186 -22.29 17.15 9.52
N ASN A 187 -23.07 18.17 9.89
CA ASN A 187 -22.85 18.92 11.13
C ASN A 187 -23.54 18.28 12.36
N GLY A 188 -24.37 17.25 12.15
CA GLY A 188 -25.12 16.54 13.19
C GLY A 188 -26.47 17.17 13.57
N ILE A 189 -26.92 18.21 12.86
CA ILE A 189 -28.18 18.92 13.09
C ILE A 189 -29.11 18.62 11.91
N PHE A 190 -30.24 17.98 12.17
CA PHE A 190 -31.23 17.62 11.16
C PHE A 190 -32.57 17.30 11.82
N GLY A 191 -33.64 17.17 11.04
CA GLY A 191 -34.98 16.88 11.53
C GLY A 191 -35.83 18.12 11.81
N MET A 192 -36.98 17.91 12.45
CA MET A 192 -38.01 18.93 12.68
C MET A 192 -38.25 19.15 14.17
N ASP A 193 -38.44 20.40 14.59
CA ASP A 193 -39.01 20.68 15.90
C ASP A 193 -40.50 20.32 15.93
N SER A 194 -40.87 19.43 16.85
CA SER A 194 -42.26 19.04 17.09
C SER A 194 -43.15 20.19 17.58
N THR A 195 -42.57 21.27 18.12
CA THR A 195 -43.30 22.41 18.69
C THR A 195 -43.62 23.47 17.65
N THR A 196 -42.61 23.93 16.89
CA THR A 196 -42.78 24.97 15.87
C THR A 196 -43.13 24.41 14.49
N GLY A 197 -42.82 23.13 14.24
CA GLY A 197 -42.93 22.51 12.92
C GLY A 197 -41.89 23.02 11.91
N ARG A 198 -40.76 23.60 12.36
CA ARG A 198 -39.67 24.04 11.49
C ARG A 198 -38.45 23.12 11.59
N PRO A 199 -37.57 23.08 10.56
CA PRO A 199 -36.35 22.29 10.63
C PRO A 199 -35.36 22.83 11.66
N TRP A 200 -34.67 21.95 12.38
CA TRP A 200 -33.68 22.34 13.40
C TRP A 200 -32.52 23.15 12.82
N GLU A 201 -32.07 22.81 11.61
CA GLU A 201 -31.01 23.54 10.91
C GLU A 201 -31.40 25.02 10.67
N GLU A 202 -32.67 25.29 10.35
CA GLU A 202 -33.17 26.66 10.14
C GLU A 202 -33.34 27.45 11.44
N GLU A 203 -33.57 26.77 12.56
CA GLU A 203 -33.72 27.45 13.85
C GLU A 203 -32.38 27.75 14.51
N PHE A 204 -31.38 26.89 14.33
CA PHE A 204 -30.10 26.98 15.03
C PHE A 204 -28.96 27.56 14.20
N CYS A 205 -29.03 27.47 12.86
CA CYS A 205 -27.88 27.79 11.99
C CYS A 205 -28.17 28.88 10.95
N ASN A 206 -29.39 29.43 10.93
CA ASN A 206 -29.83 30.48 9.99
C ASN A 206 -29.50 31.90 10.47
#